data_AF-A0A523Q8K4-F1
#
_entry.id   AF-A0A523Q8K4-F1
#
_cell.length_a   1.000
_cell.length_b   1.000
_cell.length_c   1.000
_cell.angle_alpha   90.00
_cell.angle_beta   90.00
_cell.angle_gamma   90.00
#
_symmetry.space_group_name_H-M   'P 1'
#
loop_
_entity.id
_entity.type
_entity.pdbx_description
1 polymer ?
#
loop_
_entity_poly.entity_id
_entity_poly.type
_entity_poly.pdbx_seq_one_letter_code
_entity_poly.pdbx_strand_id
1 'polypeptide(L)'
;MNTLTHVSVFTRFLLSLASLLAGSAWAQVQLDTPRGGWRATPSQQQDFLQEVHYPAASVNTLGRSESALIKGRIAQAAQAKTEGPRKPGTLVVDGIAIPLEIGPDGQFARPWSFGAGAHGVTVRGPGSHGASQRSQFIEANPGRARVRLRVVLSWNSDNTDLDLHVVSPDGQHVFFGNRVVPNGGALDVDVTTGFGPEIFAHPAPPPGLWHVYVNYYGAGDLRDDLSVAQVAIIEQEGTLQEKQQTFRVPLRKPGELTLVRSFLVR
;
A
#
# COMPACT_ATOMS: atom_id res chain seq x y z
N MET A 1 34.80 38.28 76.14
CA MET A 1 34.29 37.24 77.06
C MET A 1 33.70 36.12 76.21
N ASN A 2 33.95 34.86 76.57
CA ASN A 2 33.35 33.66 75.95
C ASN A 2 31.83 33.60 76.30
N THR A 3 30.92 32.82 75.68
CA THR A 3 30.90 31.38 75.31
C THR A 3 29.68 31.13 74.37
N LEU A 4 29.83 30.45 73.22
CA LEU A 4 29.46 29.03 72.90
C LEU A 4 27.96 28.64 72.71
N THR A 5 27.62 28.25 71.45
CA THR A 5 26.77 27.10 70.98
C THR A 5 25.40 26.79 71.62
N HIS A 6 24.28 26.60 70.89
CA HIS A 6 23.86 25.44 70.05
C HIS A 6 22.44 25.75 69.43
N VAL A 7 21.85 25.10 68.39
CA VAL A 7 22.30 24.25 67.26
C VAL A 7 21.13 24.03 66.24
N SER A 8 21.44 23.65 64.99
CA SER A 8 20.61 22.93 63.97
C SER A 8 19.11 23.23 63.74
N VAL A 9 18.79 23.67 62.51
CA VAL A 9 17.76 22.98 61.67
C VAL A 9 18.28 22.81 60.22
N PHE A 10 18.46 21.54 59.84
CA PHE A 10 18.55 20.96 58.49
C PHE A 10 17.42 21.45 57.54
N THR A 11 17.41 21.39 56.19
CA THR A 11 18.35 20.97 55.13
C THR A 11 17.64 21.10 53.78
N ARG A 12 18.36 21.46 52.70
CA ARG A 12 18.01 21.29 51.25
C ARG A 12 16.61 21.70 50.77
N PHE A 13 16.53 22.82 50.05
CA PHE A 13 15.50 23.06 49.02
C PHE A 13 16.16 23.20 47.64
N LEU A 14 16.51 22.06 47.05
CA LEU A 14 17.13 21.97 45.71
C LEU A 14 16.76 20.62 45.09
N LEU A 15 15.52 20.52 44.60
CA LEU A 15 14.97 19.32 43.96
C LEU A 15 14.05 19.72 42.80
N SER A 16 14.58 19.54 41.59
CA SER A 16 13.87 19.06 40.39
C SER A 16 12.46 19.59 40.09
N LEU A 17 12.38 20.65 39.29
CA LEU A 17 11.23 20.90 38.41
C LEU A 17 11.61 20.55 36.96
N ALA A 18 11.85 19.27 36.71
CA ALA A 18 12.37 18.76 35.43
C ALA A 18 11.74 17.42 35.01
N SER A 19 10.42 17.29 35.17
CA SER A 19 9.68 16.13 34.64
C SER A 19 8.16 16.37 34.69
N LEU A 20 7.59 16.87 33.59
CA LEU A 20 6.18 16.62 33.20
C LEU A 20 5.90 16.95 31.72
N LEU A 21 6.87 16.69 30.84
CA LEU A 21 6.56 16.38 29.44
C LEU A 21 6.20 14.89 29.38
N ALA A 22 4.98 14.56 29.77
CA ALA A 22 4.35 13.29 29.42
C ALA A 22 4.05 13.31 27.92
N GLY A 23 5.11 13.17 27.11
CA GLY A 23 4.97 13.00 25.67
C GLY A 23 4.13 11.75 25.43
N SER A 24 2.95 11.92 24.85
CA SER A 24 2.19 10.80 24.31
C SER A 24 3.11 10.03 23.36
N ALA A 25 3.29 8.73 23.58
CA ALA A 25 4.09 7.91 22.68
C ALA A 25 3.25 7.61 21.43
N TRP A 26 3.29 8.51 20.45
CA TRP A 26 2.62 8.29 19.16
C TRP A 26 3.18 7.00 18.52
N ALA A 27 2.31 6.17 17.96
CA ALA A 27 2.65 4.90 17.33
C ALA A 27 3.68 5.08 16.20
N GLN A 28 4.96 4.87 16.48
CA GLN A 28 6.05 5.19 15.54
C GLN A 28 6.01 4.32 14.29
N VAL A 29 5.96 4.94 13.11
CA VAL A 29 6.06 4.26 11.82
C VAL A 29 7.53 4.25 11.36
N GLN A 30 8.04 3.05 11.10
CA GLN A 30 9.32 2.78 10.45
C GLN A 30 9.06 2.20 9.06
N LEU A 31 9.75 2.74 8.05
CA LEU A 31 9.68 2.31 6.65
C LEU A 31 11.07 1.88 6.22
N ASP A 32 11.28 0.57 6.06
CA ASP A 32 12.59 -0.02 5.77
C ASP A 32 12.91 0.01 4.28
N THR A 33 11.88 -0.26 3.45
CA THR A 33 11.91 -0.08 2.00
C THR A 33 10.60 0.53 1.49
N PRO A 34 10.64 1.36 0.42
CA PRO A 34 11.84 1.86 -0.25
C PRO A 34 12.57 2.91 0.59
N ARG A 35 13.91 2.89 0.60
CA ARG A 35 14.72 3.97 1.19
C ARG A 35 14.73 5.18 0.26
N GLY A 36 14.87 6.37 0.84
CA GLY A 36 14.91 7.61 0.06
C GLY A 36 16.22 7.80 -0.71
N GLY A 37 16.19 8.68 -1.72
CA GLY A 37 17.36 9.03 -2.53
C GLY A 37 17.37 8.39 -3.92
N TRP A 38 18.56 8.19 -4.49
CA TRP A 38 18.72 7.62 -5.83
C TRP A 38 18.94 6.12 -5.76
N ARG A 39 18.21 5.34 -6.58
CA ARG A 39 18.44 3.90 -6.76
C ARG A 39 18.44 3.54 -8.24
N ALA A 40 19.11 2.44 -8.57
CA ALA A 40 19.06 1.81 -9.88
C ALA A 40 18.79 0.32 -9.65
N THR A 41 17.53 -0.06 -9.56
CA THR A 41 17.11 -1.45 -9.32
C THR A 41 17.38 -2.26 -10.59
N PRO A 42 18.20 -3.33 -10.57
CA PRO A 42 18.41 -4.19 -11.72
C PRO A 42 17.08 -4.65 -12.33
N SER A 43 17.04 -4.79 -13.65
CA SER A 43 15.86 -5.29 -14.36
C SER A 43 15.88 -6.82 -14.32
N GLN A 44 15.18 -7.44 -13.36
CA GLN A 44 14.98 -8.89 -13.33
C GLN A 44 13.56 -9.23 -13.81
N GLN A 45 13.43 -10.33 -14.55
CA GLN A 45 12.16 -10.76 -15.15
C GLN A 45 11.09 -11.13 -14.10
N GLN A 46 11.51 -11.42 -12.86
CA GLN A 46 10.64 -11.70 -11.71
C GLN A 46 10.10 -10.44 -11.01
N ASP A 47 10.55 -9.23 -11.37
CA ASP A 47 10.08 -7.99 -10.73
C ASP A 47 8.73 -7.47 -11.28
N PHE A 48 8.22 -8.07 -12.37
CA PHE A 48 6.97 -7.67 -13.04
C PHE A 48 5.87 -8.73 -12.97
N LEU A 49 6.16 -9.92 -12.42
CA LEU A 49 5.22 -11.02 -12.32
C LEU A 49 5.34 -11.70 -10.96
N GLN A 50 4.21 -12.04 -10.37
CA GLN A 50 4.14 -12.85 -9.15
C GLN A 50 3.86 -14.29 -9.52
N GLU A 51 4.66 -15.23 -9.05
CA GLU A 51 4.19 -16.62 -8.97
C GLU A 51 3.11 -16.69 -7.88
N VAL A 52 1.88 -17.03 -8.29
CA VAL A 52 0.73 -17.21 -7.41
C VAL A 52 0.37 -18.68 -7.44
N HIS A 53 0.49 -19.32 -6.27
CA HIS A 53 0.07 -20.71 -6.07
C HIS A 53 -1.31 -20.72 -5.40
N TYR A 54 -2.32 -21.16 -6.14
CA TYR A 54 -3.69 -21.23 -5.63
C TYR A 54 -3.89 -22.47 -4.72
N PRO A 55 -4.73 -22.36 -3.66
CA PRO A 55 -5.36 -21.14 -3.17
C PRO A 55 -4.38 -20.27 -2.36
N ALA A 56 -4.14 -19.04 -2.81
CA ALA A 56 -3.22 -18.12 -2.14
C ALA A 56 -3.95 -17.41 -1.00
N ALA A 57 -3.72 -17.86 0.24
CA ALA A 57 -4.42 -17.36 1.43
C ALA A 57 -3.69 -16.22 2.18
N SER A 58 -2.66 -15.61 1.57
CA SER A 58 -1.89 -14.53 2.17
C SER A 58 -1.07 -13.74 1.15
N VAL A 59 -0.59 -12.55 1.54
CA VAL A 59 0.39 -11.75 0.78
C VAL A 59 1.70 -12.52 0.66
N ASN A 60 1.94 -13.16 -0.48
CA ASN A 60 3.20 -13.85 -0.69
C ASN A 60 4.35 -12.85 -0.92
N THR A 61 5.23 -12.73 0.07
CA THR A 61 6.45 -11.91 0.01
C THR A 61 7.73 -12.74 -0.11
N LEU A 62 7.62 -14.07 -0.11
CA LEU A 62 8.76 -14.98 -0.20
C LEU A 62 9.40 -14.89 -1.59
N GLY A 63 10.73 -14.88 -1.64
CA GLY A 63 11.50 -14.82 -2.89
C GLY A 63 11.52 -13.46 -3.61
N ARG A 64 10.87 -12.41 -3.08
CA ARG A 64 10.85 -11.07 -3.71
C ARG A 64 12.15 -10.29 -3.48
N SER A 65 12.53 -9.49 -4.48
CA SER A 65 13.60 -8.50 -4.35
C SER A 65 13.20 -7.40 -3.33
N GLU A 66 14.11 -6.95 -2.45
CA GLU A 66 13.78 -5.90 -1.46
C GLU A 66 13.30 -4.60 -2.12
N SER A 67 13.74 -4.34 -3.34
CA SER A 67 13.36 -3.21 -4.20
C SER A 67 11.90 -3.20 -4.64
N ALA A 68 11.27 -4.38 -4.74
CA ALA A 68 9.87 -4.57 -5.12
C ALA A 68 8.91 -4.60 -3.93
N LEU A 69 9.42 -4.44 -2.70
CA LEU A 69 8.63 -4.42 -1.47
C LEU A 69 8.58 -3.03 -0.84
N ILE A 70 7.38 -2.62 -0.44
CA ILE A 70 7.14 -1.56 0.54
C ILE A 70 6.98 -2.26 1.89
N LYS A 71 7.99 -2.17 2.77
CA LYS A 71 7.99 -2.92 4.05
C LYS A 71 8.49 -2.09 5.22
N GLY A 72 8.08 -2.47 6.42
CA GLY A 72 8.51 -1.82 7.65
C GLY A 72 7.73 -2.29 8.87
N ARG A 73 7.66 -1.43 9.89
CA ARG A 73 7.00 -1.71 11.16
C ARG A 73 6.24 -0.50 11.68
N ILE A 74 5.09 -0.73 12.29
CA ILE A 74 4.31 0.28 13.01
C ILE A 74 4.27 -0.12 14.49
N ALA A 75 5.01 0.60 15.31
CA ALA A 75 5.06 0.37 16.74
C ALA A 75 3.68 0.54 17.38
N GLN A 76 3.39 -0.24 18.43
CA GLN A 76 2.11 -0.24 19.17
C GLN A 76 0.84 -0.60 18.37
N ALA A 77 0.90 -0.90 17.07
CA ALA A 77 -0.26 -1.47 16.33
C ALA A 77 -0.78 -2.76 16.99
N ALA A 78 0.12 -3.55 17.58
CA ALA A 78 -0.18 -4.74 18.38
C ALA A 78 -0.87 -4.46 19.74
N GLN A 79 -0.77 -3.24 20.28
CA GLN A 79 -1.25 -2.89 21.62
C GLN A 79 -2.69 -2.36 21.64
N ALA A 80 -3.29 -2.13 20.47
CA ALA A 80 -4.73 -1.91 20.34
C ALA A 80 -5.50 -3.23 20.60
N LYS A 81 -5.52 -3.67 21.87
CA LYS A 81 -6.50 -4.63 22.40
C LYS A 81 -7.88 -3.97 22.40
N THR A 82 -8.44 -3.82 21.21
CA THR A 82 -9.83 -3.43 20.99
C THR A 82 -10.57 -4.68 20.54
N GLU A 83 -11.61 -5.06 21.28
CA GLU A 83 -12.58 -6.04 20.81
C GLU A 83 -13.25 -5.48 19.54
N GLY A 84 -13.09 -6.18 18.41
CA GLY A 84 -13.53 -5.73 17.10
C GLY A 84 -12.50 -6.00 15.99
N PRO A 85 -12.85 -5.77 14.71
CA PRO A 85 -11.95 -5.98 13.58
C PRO A 85 -10.75 -5.01 13.65
N ARG A 86 -9.55 -5.50 13.30
CA ARG A 86 -8.35 -4.64 13.24
C ARG A 86 -8.54 -3.58 12.17
N LYS A 87 -8.43 -2.30 12.56
CA LYS A 87 -8.43 -1.20 11.59
C LYS A 87 -7.12 -1.24 10.79
N PRO A 88 -7.16 -1.27 9.45
CA PRO A 88 -5.94 -1.19 8.65
C PRO A 88 -5.26 0.16 8.80
N GLY A 89 -3.95 0.20 8.54
CA GLY A 89 -3.23 1.44 8.26
C GLY A 89 -3.59 2.00 6.89
N THR A 90 -2.83 2.98 6.42
CA THR A 90 -2.94 3.47 5.04
C THR A 90 -1.57 3.51 4.39
N LEU A 91 -1.47 2.90 3.21
CA LEU A 91 -0.34 3.04 2.31
C LEU A 91 -0.73 4.05 1.22
N VAL A 92 0.10 5.08 1.00
CA VAL A 92 -0.05 6.03 -0.09
C VAL A 92 1.16 5.91 -1.00
N VAL A 93 0.95 5.53 -2.25
CA VAL A 93 2.01 5.50 -3.28
C VAL A 93 1.63 6.46 -4.39
N ASP A 94 2.46 7.48 -4.62
CA ASP A 94 2.25 8.47 -5.69
C ASP A 94 0.84 9.10 -5.69
N GLY A 95 0.29 9.32 -4.50
CA GLY A 95 -1.07 9.87 -4.31
C GLY A 95 -2.19 8.82 -4.23
N ILE A 96 -1.93 7.56 -4.60
CA ILE A 96 -2.89 6.45 -4.49
C ILE A 96 -2.92 5.94 -3.05
N ALA A 97 -3.98 6.28 -2.30
CA ALA A 97 -4.18 5.81 -0.93
C ALA A 97 -4.98 4.49 -0.91
N ILE A 98 -4.35 3.41 -0.44
CA ILE A 98 -4.95 2.07 -0.25
C ILE A 98 -4.84 1.61 1.22
N PRO A 99 -5.71 0.72 1.70
CA PRO A 99 -5.58 0.18 3.05
C PRO A 99 -4.33 -0.68 3.19
N LEU A 100 -3.69 -0.59 4.35
CA LEU A 100 -2.48 -1.36 4.67
C LEU A 100 -2.78 -2.34 5.81
N GLU A 101 -2.67 -3.62 5.51
CA GLU A 101 -2.66 -4.67 6.52
C GLU A 101 -1.41 -4.56 7.41
N ILE A 102 -1.58 -4.78 8.70
CA ILE A 102 -0.51 -4.73 9.69
C ILE A 102 -0.57 -6.01 10.51
N GLY A 103 0.54 -6.75 10.53
CA GLY A 103 0.66 -8.03 11.22
C GLY A 103 0.54 -7.88 12.75
N PRO A 104 0.29 -8.98 13.49
CA PRO A 104 0.10 -8.94 14.94
C PRO A 104 1.26 -8.37 15.75
N ASP A 105 2.48 -8.34 15.19
CA ASP A 105 3.66 -7.75 15.82
C ASP A 105 3.93 -6.29 15.37
N GLY A 106 3.14 -5.78 14.42
CA GLY A 106 3.29 -4.46 13.82
C GLY A 106 4.05 -4.43 12.49
N GLN A 107 4.57 -5.56 11.98
CA GLN A 107 5.19 -5.58 10.65
C GLN A 107 4.17 -5.35 9.54
N PHE A 108 4.61 -4.76 8.43
CA PHE A 108 3.85 -4.71 7.19
C PHE A 108 4.79 -4.95 6.00
N ALA A 109 4.25 -5.57 4.96
CA ALA A 109 4.89 -5.67 3.66
C ALA A 109 3.83 -5.69 2.56
N ARG A 110 4.04 -4.90 1.49
CA ARG A 110 3.21 -4.90 0.29
C ARG A 110 4.11 -4.89 -0.94
N PRO A 111 3.94 -5.80 -1.91
CA PRO A 111 4.60 -5.70 -3.20
C PRO A 111 4.12 -4.45 -3.96
N TRP A 112 5.05 -3.74 -4.59
CA TRP A 112 4.75 -2.65 -5.52
C TRP A 112 5.86 -2.54 -6.56
N SER A 113 5.47 -2.66 -7.83
CA SER A 113 6.36 -2.43 -8.96
C SER A 113 6.41 -0.94 -9.30
N PHE A 114 7.62 -0.39 -9.20
CA PHE A 114 7.92 1.01 -9.52
C PHE A 114 8.54 1.08 -10.92
N GLY A 115 8.03 2.01 -11.74
CA GLY A 115 8.62 2.32 -13.04
C GLY A 115 9.92 3.12 -12.90
N ALA A 116 10.49 3.54 -14.04
CA ALA A 116 11.53 4.56 -14.02
C ALA A 116 10.95 5.96 -13.73
N GLY A 117 11.54 6.69 -12.79
CA GLY A 117 11.07 8.03 -12.40
C GLY A 117 11.19 8.32 -10.90
N ALA A 118 10.63 9.46 -10.50
CA ALA A 118 10.53 9.86 -9.10
C ALA A 118 9.25 9.30 -8.48
N HIS A 119 9.37 8.74 -7.27
CA HIS A 119 8.28 8.09 -6.54
C HIS A 119 8.24 8.55 -5.08
N GLY A 120 7.05 8.55 -4.49
CA GLY A 120 6.79 8.90 -3.10
C GLY A 120 5.89 7.89 -2.42
N VAL A 121 6.41 7.26 -1.36
CA VAL A 121 5.68 6.29 -0.52
C VAL A 121 5.46 6.90 0.86
N THR A 122 4.21 6.92 1.32
CA THR A 122 3.85 7.30 2.70
C THR A 122 3.09 6.17 3.37
N VAL A 123 3.54 5.75 4.56
CA VAL A 123 2.81 4.82 5.41
C VAL A 123 2.23 5.58 6.59
N ARG A 124 0.97 5.29 6.93
CA ARG A 124 0.25 5.87 8.07
C ARG A 124 -0.26 4.75 8.97
N GLY A 125 -0.10 4.93 10.28
CA GLY A 125 -0.71 4.07 11.29
C GLY A 125 -2.25 4.12 11.23
N PRO A 126 -2.94 3.16 11.87
CA PRO A 126 -4.40 3.12 11.86
C PRO A 126 -5.01 4.32 12.60
N GLY A 127 -6.15 4.80 12.10
CA GLY A 127 -6.90 5.94 12.66
C GLY A 127 -6.53 7.30 12.06
N SER A 128 -7.35 8.32 12.33
CA SER A 128 -7.27 9.65 11.70
C SER A 128 -6.05 10.48 12.10
N HIS A 129 -5.38 10.12 13.20
CA HIS A 129 -4.20 10.78 13.74
C HIS A 129 -3.04 9.78 13.95
N GLY A 130 -3.05 8.64 13.24
CA GLY A 130 -1.92 7.71 13.26
C GLY A 130 -0.64 8.41 12.79
N ALA A 131 0.50 8.10 13.40
CA ALA A 131 1.76 8.67 12.93
C ALA A 131 2.04 8.22 11.48
N SER A 132 2.92 8.96 10.80
CA SER A 132 3.25 8.66 9.40
C SER A 132 4.74 8.75 9.14
N GLN A 133 5.19 7.98 8.16
CA GLN A 133 6.55 8.00 7.65
C GLN A 133 6.48 8.14 6.12
N ARG A 134 7.33 8.97 5.53
CA ARG A 134 7.41 9.15 4.08
C ARG A 134 8.82 8.88 3.59
N SER A 135 8.92 8.18 2.46
CA SER A 135 10.13 8.02 1.66
C SER A 135 9.89 8.59 0.27
N GLN A 136 10.92 9.19 -0.31
CA GLN A 136 10.93 9.69 -1.68
C GLN A 136 12.23 9.30 -2.36
N PHE A 137 12.13 8.70 -3.53
CA PHE A 137 13.28 8.18 -4.25
C PHE A 137 13.14 8.37 -5.77
N ILE A 138 14.24 8.18 -6.48
CA ILE A 138 14.28 8.15 -7.95
C ILE A 138 14.80 6.79 -8.39
N GLU A 139 13.99 6.08 -9.17
CA GLU A 139 14.41 4.90 -9.93
C GLU A 139 15.06 5.36 -11.24
N ALA A 140 16.39 5.24 -11.28
CA ALA A 140 17.24 5.77 -12.34
C ALA A 140 17.81 4.69 -13.27
N ASN A 141 17.41 3.42 -13.13
CA ASN A 141 17.82 2.38 -14.09
C ASN A 141 17.21 2.65 -15.49
N PRO A 142 18.01 2.91 -16.53
CA PRO A 142 17.48 3.14 -17.90
C PRO A 142 16.84 1.89 -18.51
N GLY A 143 17.11 0.69 -17.98
CA GLY A 143 16.46 -0.55 -18.36
C GLY A 143 15.10 -0.80 -17.70
N ARG A 144 14.65 0.07 -16.78
CA ARG A 144 13.28 0.03 -16.25
C ARG A 144 12.34 0.77 -17.20
N ALA A 145 11.30 0.09 -17.66
CA ALA A 145 10.24 0.74 -18.39
C ALA A 145 9.51 1.77 -17.50
N ARG A 146 9.15 2.91 -18.08
CA ARG A 146 8.16 3.81 -17.49
C ARG A 146 6.78 3.21 -17.69
N VAL A 147 5.94 3.23 -16.66
CA VAL A 147 4.52 2.86 -16.77
C VAL A 147 3.76 4.04 -17.39
N ARG A 148 2.95 3.79 -18.43
CA ARG A 148 2.11 4.82 -19.08
C ARG A 148 0.61 4.64 -18.80
N LEU A 149 0.20 3.46 -18.39
CA LEU A 149 -1.12 3.19 -17.82
C LEU A 149 -0.94 2.24 -16.63
N ARG A 150 -1.42 2.65 -15.45
CA ARG A 150 -1.56 1.78 -14.27
C ARG A 150 -3.03 1.75 -13.85
N VAL A 151 -3.49 0.57 -13.43
CA VAL A 151 -4.77 0.42 -12.73
C VAL A 151 -4.52 -0.30 -11.41
N VAL A 152 -4.98 0.26 -10.31
CA VAL A 152 -4.79 -0.26 -8.94
C VAL A 152 -6.17 -0.52 -8.33
N LEU A 153 -6.47 -1.79 -8.08
CA LEU A 153 -7.62 -2.23 -7.29
C LEU A 153 -7.21 -2.43 -5.83
N SER A 154 -8.06 -2.01 -4.92
CA SER A 154 -7.97 -2.24 -3.46
C SER A 154 -9.38 -2.25 -2.88
N TRP A 155 -9.59 -2.72 -1.65
CA TRP A 155 -10.93 -2.75 -1.04
C TRP A 155 -10.88 -2.60 0.48
N ASN A 156 -12.03 -2.33 1.09
CA ASN A 156 -12.14 -1.95 2.52
C ASN A 156 -12.46 -3.12 3.48
N SER A 157 -12.76 -4.30 2.96
CA SER A 157 -13.15 -5.50 3.72
C SER A 157 -11.98 -6.49 3.80
N ASP A 158 -11.80 -7.10 4.97
CA ASP A 158 -10.85 -8.21 5.14
C ASP A 158 -11.48 -9.53 4.65
N ASN A 159 -10.66 -10.53 4.32
CA ASN A 159 -11.11 -11.84 3.80
C ASN A 159 -12.10 -11.78 2.62
N THR A 160 -11.96 -10.75 1.78
CA THR A 160 -12.69 -10.57 0.51
C THR A 160 -11.73 -10.80 -0.65
N ASP A 161 -12.18 -11.51 -1.68
CA ASP A 161 -11.42 -11.84 -2.88
C ASP A 161 -12.02 -11.10 -4.10
N LEU A 162 -11.26 -10.13 -4.64
CA LEU A 162 -11.65 -9.26 -5.75
C LEU A 162 -10.58 -9.21 -6.84
N ASP A 163 -10.97 -9.54 -8.06
CA ASP A 163 -10.07 -9.55 -9.21
C ASP A 163 -10.24 -8.33 -10.10
N LEU A 164 -9.11 -7.80 -10.57
CA LEU A 164 -9.01 -6.74 -11.56
C LEU A 164 -9.02 -7.32 -12.97
N HIS A 165 -10.01 -6.93 -13.76
CA HIS A 165 -10.14 -7.31 -15.16
C HIS A 165 -9.94 -6.07 -16.04
N VAL A 166 -8.90 -6.07 -16.88
CA VAL A 166 -8.59 -4.97 -17.81
C VAL A 166 -8.68 -5.47 -19.25
N VAL A 167 -9.49 -4.81 -20.08
CA VAL A 167 -9.63 -5.10 -21.51
C VAL A 167 -9.10 -3.93 -22.33
N SER A 168 -8.19 -4.22 -23.26
CA SER A 168 -7.53 -3.23 -24.12
C SER A 168 -8.24 -3.08 -25.49
N PRO A 169 -7.96 -1.99 -26.25
CA PRO A 169 -8.63 -1.70 -27.52
C PRO A 169 -8.48 -2.76 -28.61
N ASP A 170 -7.37 -3.50 -28.57
CA ASP A 170 -7.03 -4.64 -29.44
C ASP A 170 -7.58 -5.98 -28.94
N GLY A 171 -8.48 -5.96 -27.95
CA GLY A 171 -9.22 -7.13 -27.46
C GLY A 171 -8.44 -8.03 -26.51
N GLN A 172 -7.25 -7.63 -26.05
CA GLN A 172 -6.55 -8.39 -25.01
C GLN A 172 -7.25 -8.20 -23.67
N HIS A 173 -7.37 -9.28 -22.90
CA HIS A 173 -8.00 -9.27 -21.58
C HIS A 173 -7.01 -9.79 -20.54
N VAL A 174 -6.63 -8.91 -19.61
CA VAL A 174 -5.77 -9.22 -18.45
C VAL A 174 -6.63 -9.41 -17.20
N PHE A 175 -6.35 -10.50 -16.49
CA PHE A 175 -6.94 -10.91 -15.21
C PHE A 175 -6.04 -12.02 -14.60
N PHE A 176 -6.37 -12.55 -13.41
CA PHE A 176 -5.55 -13.56 -12.71
C PHE A 176 -5.15 -14.78 -13.58
N GLY A 177 -6.04 -15.21 -14.49
CA GLY A 177 -5.81 -16.36 -15.37
C GLY A 177 -5.05 -16.05 -16.67
N ASN A 178 -4.86 -14.76 -17.00
CA ASN A 178 -4.12 -14.32 -18.18
C ASN A 178 -3.34 -13.03 -17.87
N ARG A 179 -2.25 -13.18 -17.11
CA ARG A 179 -1.56 -12.06 -16.46
C ARG A 179 -0.58 -11.29 -17.34
N VAL A 180 -0.25 -11.80 -18.53
CA VAL A 180 0.59 -11.11 -19.51
C VAL A 180 -0.03 -11.28 -20.87
N VAL A 181 -0.22 -10.17 -21.59
CA VAL A 181 -0.78 -10.16 -22.93
C VAL A 181 0.27 -9.71 -23.96
N PRO A 182 0.19 -10.16 -25.23
CA PRO A 182 1.21 -9.88 -26.25
C PRO A 182 1.47 -8.40 -26.54
N ASN A 183 0.54 -7.49 -26.22
CA ASN A 183 0.73 -6.05 -26.37
C ASN A 183 1.58 -5.39 -25.26
N GLY A 184 1.97 -6.16 -24.23
CA GLY A 184 2.87 -5.70 -23.16
C GLY A 184 2.19 -5.20 -21.89
N GLY A 185 0.86 -5.32 -21.78
CA GLY A 185 0.14 -5.17 -20.51
C GLY A 185 0.36 -6.37 -19.58
N ALA A 186 0.47 -6.12 -18.27
CA ALA A 186 0.64 -7.17 -17.27
C ALA A 186 -0.11 -6.90 -15.96
N LEU A 187 -0.60 -7.96 -15.30
CA LEU A 187 -1.04 -7.97 -13.91
C LEU A 187 0.17 -8.24 -13.01
N ASP A 188 0.79 -7.13 -12.61
CA ASP A 188 2.10 -7.02 -11.99
C ASP A 188 2.10 -7.57 -10.56
N VAL A 189 1.13 -7.09 -9.78
CA VAL A 189 0.86 -7.49 -8.40
C VAL A 189 -0.53 -8.10 -8.31
N ASP A 190 -0.62 -9.24 -7.64
CA ASP A 190 -1.81 -10.08 -7.49
C ASP A 190 -1.86 -10.50 -6.01
N VAL A 191 -2.90 -10.08 -5.29
CA VAL A 191 -3.04 -10.22 -3.84
C VAL A 191 -4.48 -10.63 -3.52
N THR A 192 -4.71 -11.94 -3.52
CA THR A 192 -5.99 -12.65 -3.35
C THR A 192 -6.56 -12.64 -1.92
N THR A 193 -6.00 -11.85 -0.99
CA THR A 193 -6.45 -11.78 0.42
C THR A 193 -6.14 -10.43 1.08
N GLY A 194 -6.86 -10.11 2.16
CA GLY A 194 -6.71 -8.85 2.88
C GLY A 194 -7.45 -7.73 2.17
N PHE A 195 -6.74 -6.66 1.80
CA PHE A 195 -7.30 -5.41 1.25
C PHE A 195 -6.77 -5.08 -0.17
N GLY A 196 -6.21 -6.09 -0.85
CA GLY A 196 -5.39 -5.92 -2.06
C GLY A 196 -3.99 -5.33 -1.77
N PRO A 197 -3.30 -4.76 -2.76
CA PRO A 197 -3.83 -4.38 -4.08
C PRO A 197 -3.67 -5.46 -5.15
N GLU A 198 -4.52 -5.39 -6.17
CA GLU A 198 -4.14 -5.87 -7.51
C GLU A 198 -3.70 -4.70 -8.39
N ILE A 199 -2.64 -4.89 -9.18
CA ILE A 199 -2.03 -3.83 -9.98
C ILE A 199 -1.82 -4.31 -11.41
N PHE A 200 -2.51 -3.68 -12.34
CA PHE A 200 -2.20 -3.75 -13.77
C PHE A 200 -1.25 -2.61 -14.16
N ALA A 201 -0.25 -2.90 -14.99
CA ALA A 201 0.66 -1.92 -15.55
C ALA A 201 0.87 -2.15 -17.06
N HIS A 202 1.02 -1.07 -17.81
CA HIS A 202 1.33 -1.10 -19.24
C HIS A 202 2.32 0.03 -19.62
N PRO A 203 3.48 -0.27 -20.21
CA PRO A 203 4.49 0.74 -20.55
C PRO A 203 4.19 1.49 -21.86
N ALA A 204 3.57 0.84 -22.84
CA ALA A 204 3.16 1.44 -24.10
C ALA A 204 1.70 1.08 -24.47
N PRO A 205 0.69 1.56 -23.72
CA PRO A 205 -0.71 1.17 -23.92
C PRO A 205 -1.18 1.55 -25.33
N PRO A 206 -1.78 0.62 -26.11
CA PRO A 206 -2.39 0.97 -27.39
C PRO A 206 -3.48 2.05 -27.22
N PRO A 207 -3.57 3.02 -28.16
CA PRO A 207 -4.59 4.04 -28.16
C PRO A 207 -5.96 3.43 -28.49
N GLY A 208 -7.03 4.02 -27.95
CA GLY A 208 -8.40 3.53 -28.14
C GLY A 208 -9.16 3.36 -26.84
N LEU A 209 -10.24 2.58 -26.89
CA LEU A 209 -11.16 2.37 -25.77
C LEU A 209 -10.70 1.23 -24.86
N TRP A 210 -10.45 1.57 -23.60
CA TRP A 210 -10.11 0.65 -22.52
C TRP A 210 -11.32 0.42 -21.61
N HIS A 211 -11.43 -0.78 -21.06
CA HIS A 211 -12.44 -1.14 -20.07
C HIS A 211 -11.79 -1.74 -18.82
N VAL A 212 -12.25 -1.31 -17.65
CA VAL A 212 -11.83 -1.83 -16.34
C VAL A 212 -13.06 -2.33 -15.60
N TYR A 213 -13.00 -3.60 -15.20
CA TYR A 213 -14.01 -4.29 -14.42
C TYR A 213 -13.39 -4.81 -13.12
N VAL A 214 -14.25 -5.05 -12.13
CA VAL A 214 -13.89 -5.77 -10.91
C VAL A 214 -14.82 -6.97 -10.80
N ASN A 215 -14.26 -8.16 -10.59
CA ASN A 215 -15.03 -9.36 -10.29
C ASN A 215 -15.03 -9.59 -8.78
N TYR A 216 -16.19 -9.84 -8.19
CA TYR A 216 -16.31 -10.19 -6.78
C TYR A 216 -16.44 -11.71 -6.65
N TYR A 217 -15.35 -12.45 -6.38
CA TYR A 217 -15.45 -13.91 -6.25
C TYR A 217 -16.16 -14.34 -4.97
N GLY A 218 -15.89 -13.65 -3.86
CA GLY A 218 -16.61 -13.84 -2.61
C GLY A 218 -15.90 -13.25 -1.40
N ALA A 219 -16.57 -13.35 -0.27
CA ALA A 219 -15.97 -13.16 1.05
C ALA A 219 -16.12 -14.48 1.83
N GLY A 220 -15.28 -14.65 2.86
CA GLY A 220 -15.42 -15.75 3.83
C GLY A 220 -16.73 -15.72 4.61
N ASP A 221 -16.81 -16.45 5.73
CA ASP A 221 -18.05 -16.60 6.50
C ASP A 221 -18.61 -15.29 7.12
N LEU A 222 -17.86 -14.18 7.05
CA LEU A 222 -18.29 -12.84 7.45
C LEU A 222 -18.99 -12.11 6.30
N ARG A 223 -20.27 -12.39 6.11
CA ARG A 223 -21.08 -11.88 4.97
C ARG A 223 -21.83 -10.56 5.21
N ASP A 224 -21.73 -10.00 6.41
CA ASP A 224 -22.63 -8.92 6.86
C ASP A 224 -22.15 -7.49 6.50
N ASP A 225 -20.86 -7.31 6.16
CA ASP A 225 -20.31 -6.00 5.79
C ASP A 225 -20.22 -5.80 4.26
N LEU A 226 -20.67 -4.62 3.80
CA LEU A 226 -20.64 -4.24 2.38
C LEU A 226 -19.20 -3.96 1.92
N SER A 227 -18.67 -4.87 1.08
CA SER A 227 -17.40 -4.70 0.38
C SER A 227 -17.47 -3.55 -0.62
N VAL A 228 -16.49 -2.64 -0.57
CA VAL A 228 -16.35 -1.50 -1.47
C VAL A 228 -14.96 -1.54 -2.10
N ALA A 229 -14.93 -1.85 -3.39
CA ALA A 229 -13.73 -1.72 -4.20
C ALA A 229 -13.39 -0.23 -4.41
N GLN A 230 -12.10 0.07 -4.43
CA GLN A 230 -11.53 1.32 -4.87
C GLN A 230 -10.55 1.05 -6.01
N VAL A 231 -10.85 1.59 -7.18
CA VAL A 231 -10.03 1.47 -8.40
C VAL A 231 -9.44 2.83 -8.73
N ALA A 232 -8.11 2.92 -8.75
CA ALA A 232 -7.40 4.07 -9.28
C ALA A 232 -6.88 3.76 -10.70
N ILE A 233 -7.11 4.67 -11.63
CA ILE A 233 -6.59 4.63 -13.01
C ILE A 233 -5.62 5.81 -13.16
N ILE A 234 -4.39 5.52 -13.58
CA ILE A 234 -3.30 6.49 -13.73
C ILE A 234 -2.78 6.42 -15.16
N GLU A 235 -2.97 7.51 -15.91
CA GLU A 235 -2.42 7.68 -17.26
C GLU A 235 -1.15 8.56 -17.18
N GLN A 236 -0.13 8.23 -17.98
CA GLN A 236 1.18 8.91 -18.04
C GLN A 236 1.89 9.10 -16.68
N GLU A 237 1.99 8.02 -15.90
CA GLU A 237 2.59 7.98 -14.55
C GLU A 237 3.99 8.64 -14.48
N GLY A 238 4.16 9.50 -13.47
CA GLY A 238 5.40 10.22 -13.19
C GLY A 238 5.78 11.25 -14.26
N THR A 239 4.80 11.82 -14.98
CA THR A 239 5.02 12.85 -16.01
C THR A 239 4.17 14.11 -15.75
N LEU A 240 4.49 15.21 -16.46
CA LEU A 240 3.67 16.45 -16.43
C LEU A 240 2.27 16.29 -17.06
N GLN A 241 2.00 15.15 -17.73
CA GLN A 241 0.71 14.82 -18.32
C GLN A 241 -0.04 13.75 -17.50
N GLU A 242 0.43 13.46 -16.28
CA GLU A 242 -0.19 12.46 -15.42
C GLU A 242 -1.66 12.81 -15.14
N LYS A 243 -2.53 11.81 -15.30
CA LYS A 243 -3.95 11.91 -15.01
C LYS A 243 -4.39 10.73 -14.15
N GLN A 244 -4.62 11.02 -12.87
CA GLN A 244 -5.16 10.08 -11.90
C GLN A 244 -6.68 10.25 -11.76
N GLN A 245 -7.42 9.14 -11.76
CA GLN A 245 -8.84 9.09 -11.43
C GLN A 245 -9.11 7.94 -10.46
N THR A 246 -9.92 8.15 -9.43
CA THR A 246 -10.27 7.11 -8.44
C THR A 246 -11.77 6.92 -8.36
N PHE A 247 -12.21 5.67 -8.45
CA PHE A 247 -13.61 5.24 -8.41
C PHE A 247 -13.83 4.36 -7.19
N ARG A 248 -15.02 4.46 -6.57
CA ARG A 248 -15.45 3.57 -5.48
C ARG A 248 -16.72 2.83 -5.88
N VAL A 249 -16.70 1.51 -5.76
CA VAL A 249 -17.72 0.61 -6.29
C VAL A 249 -18.16 -0.33 -5.17
N PRO A 250 -19.36 -0.13 -4.59
CA PRO A 250 -19.93 -1.07 -3.62
C PRO A 250 -20.36 -2.36 -4.32
N LEU A 251 -19.87 -3.49 -3.84
CA LEU A 251 -20.06 -4.82 -4.43
C LEU A 251 -21.11 -5.59 -3.63
N ARG A 252 -22.11 -6.17 -4.31
CA ARG A 252 -23.32 -6.68 -3.65
C ARG A 252 -23.51 -8.19 -3.75
N LYS A 253 -22.95 -8.84 -4.76
CA LYS A 253 -23.16 -10.27 -5.03
C LYS A 253 -21.84 -10.93 -5.44
N PRO A 254 -21.43 -12.02 -4.77
CA PRO A 254 -20.41 -12.91 -5.29
C PRO A 254 -20.79 -13.42 -6.70
N GLY A 255 -19.79 -13.53 -7.58
CA GLY A 255 -19.93 -13.81 -9.01
C GLY A 255 -20.29 -12.61 -9.89
N GLU A 256 -20.38 -11.38 -9.34
CA GLU A 256 -20.67 -10.19 -10.12
C GLU A 256 -19.41 -9.57 -10.74
N LEU A 257 -19.36 -9.50 -12.08
CA LEU A 257 -18.38 -8.74 -12.84
C LEU A 257 -18.91 -7.31 -13.10
N THR A 258 -18.51 -6.36 -12.28
CA THR A 258 -18.98 -4.97 -12.36
C THR A 258 -18.05 -4.13 -13.24
N LEU A 259 -18.58 -3.49 -14.30
CA LEU A 259 -17.86 -2.48 -15.08
C LEU A 259 -17.64 -1.23 -14.22
N VAL A 260 -16.38 -0.89 -13.96
CA VAL A 260 -16.01 0.30 -13.18
C VAL A 260 -15.84 1.51 -14.09
N ARG A 261 -15.14 1.35 -15.22
CA ARG A 261 -14.87 2.46 -16.13
C ARG A 261 -14.59 2.02 -17.56
N SER A 262 -15.14 2.77 -18.52
CA SER A 262 -14.64 2.83 -19.90
C SER A 262 -13.95 4.19 -20.12
N PHE A 263 -12.78 4.21 -20.77
CA PHE A 263 -12.02 5.44 -21.03
C PHE A 263 -11.17 5.34 -22.30
N LEU A 264 -10.84 6.49 -22.90
CA LEU A 264 -10.00 6.55 -24.10
C LEU A 264 -8.57 6.90 -23.71
N VAL A 265 -7.61 6.06 -24.10
CA VAL A 265 -6.17 6.40 -24.13
C VAL A 265 -5.84 6.97 -25.50
N ARG A 266 -4.96 7.99 -25.53
CA ARG A 266 -4.51 8.70 -26.74
C ARG A 266 -3.01 8.55 -26.95
#